data_AF-A0A1E5UPS1-F1
#
_entry.id   AF-A0A1E5UPS1-F1
#
_cell.length_a   1.000
_cell.length_b   1.000
_cell.length_c   1.000
_cell.angle_alpha   90.00
_cell.angle_beta   90.00
_cell.angle_gamma   90.00
#
_symmetry.space_group_name_H-M   'P 1'
#
loop_
_entity.id
_entity.type
_entity.pdbx_description
1 polymer ?
#
loop_
_entity_poly.entity_id
_entity_poly.type
_entity_poly.pdbx_seq_one_letter_code
_entity_poly.pdbx_strand_id
1 'polypeptide(L)' 'ASIPKRVDDSSNRLGNVGMWNMRPEVWAHRYLGQQFYLRVYTPSHSFRDELPVPDNALLCGRATPPPTAAACPSRGATN' A
#
# COMPACT_ATOMS: atom_id res chain seq x y z
N ALA A 1 0.75 11.98 33.17
CA ALA A 1 -0.31 11.93 32.16
C ALA A 1 -0.02 10.76 31.22
N SER A 2 -0.67 9.62 31.44
CA SER A 2 -0.50 8.43 30.61
C SER A 2 -1.21 8.66 29.28
N ILE A 3 -0.44 8.84 28.20
CA ILE A 3 -0.97 8.88 26.84
C ILE A 3 -1.54 7.48 26.57
N PRO A 4 -2.83 7.34 26.21
CA PRO A 4 -3.37 6.03 25.87
C PRO A 4 -2.69 5.54 24.60
N LYS A 5 -2.16 4.31 24.64
CA LYS A 5 -1.75 3.57 23.44
C LYS A 5 -3.03 3.42 22.61
N ARG A 6 -3.12 4.21 21.54
CA ARG A 6 -4.27 4.27 20.63
C ARG A 6 -4.45 2.90 20.01
N VAL A 7 -5.47 2.15 20.46
CA VAL A 7 -5.98 0.88 19.92
C VAL A 7 -5.31 0.52 18.60
N ASP A 8 -4.13 -0.08 18.68
CA ASP A 8 -3.36 -0.49 17.53
C ASP A 8 -3.94 -1.85 17.12
N ASP A 9 -5.03 -1.77 16.34
CA ASP A 9 -5.67 -2.81 15.53
C ASP A 9 -5.03 -4.20 15.65
N SER A 10 -5.36 -4.90 16.75
CA SER A 10 -4.79 -6.20 17.09
C SER A 10 -5.68 -7.35 16.61
N SER A 11 -6.25 -7.22 15.41
CA SER A 11 -7.02 -8.27 14.76
C SER A 11 -6.36 -8.63 13.42
N ASN A 12 -5.48 -9.65 13.47
CA ASN A 12 -4.81 -10.26 12.32
C ASN A 12 -4.22 -9.26 11.30
N ARG A 13 -3.10 -8.65 11.67
CA ARG A 13 -2.38 -7.69 10.83
C ARG A 13 -1.88 -8.38 9.57
N LEU A 14 -2.45 -8.06 8.40
CA LEU A 14 -1.85 -8.47 7.12
C LEU A 14 -0.44 -7.87 7.06
N GLY A 15 0.58 -8.73 7.10
CA GLY A 15 1.98 -8.32 7.19
C GLY A 15 2.52 -7.63 5.94
N ASN A 16 1.77 -7.67 4.84
CA ASN A 16 2.15 -7.05 3.58
C ASN A 16 1.16 -5.93 3.24
N VAL A 17 1.61 -4.71 3.45
CA VAL A 17 0.89 -3.48 3.09
C VAL A 17 0.89 -3.35 1.57
N GLY A 18 -0.19 -2.82 1.01
CA GLY A 18 -0.29 -2.63 -0.44
C GLY A 18 -1.68 -2.94 -1.00
N MET A 19 -1.72 -2.87 -2.33
CA MET A 19 -2.87 -3.30 -3.12
C MET A 19 -2.72 -4.77 -3.52
N TRP A 20 -3.70 -5.58 -3.15
CA TRP A 20 -3.75 -7.01 -3.40
C TRP A 20 -4.87 -7.34 -4.38
N ASN A 21 -4.59 -8.17 -5.38
CA ASN A 21 -5.60 -8.65 -6.31
C ASN A 21 -5.99 -10.08 -5.95
N MET A 22 -7.25 -10.27 -5.53
CA MET A 22 -7.79 -11.60 -5.26
C MET A 22 -8.62 -12.08 -6.45
N ARG A 23 -8.29 -13.29 -6.92
CA ARG A 23 -8.92 -13.92 -8.09
C ARG A 23 -9.29 -15.37 -7.79
N PRO A 24 -10.43 -15.86 -8.28
CA PRO A 24 -10.77 -17.27 -8.20
C PRO A 24 -9.79 -18.09 -9.05
N GLU A 25 -9.57 -19.34 -8.68
CA GLU A 25 -8.76 -20.28 -9.45
C GLU A 25 -9.46 -20.69 -10.76
N VAL A 26 -10.79 -20.75 -10.72
CA VAL A 26 -11.63 -21.11 -11.87
C VAL A 26 -11.61 -20.02 -12.94
N TRP A 27 -11.18 -20.38 -14.14
CA TRP A 27 -11.02 -19.46 -15.27
C TRP A 27 -12.33 -18.80 -15.74
N ALA A 28 -13.43 -19.53 -15.78
CA ALA A 28 -14.73 -18.99 -16.21
C ALA A 28 -15.16 -17.77 -15.37
N HIS A 29 -14.92 -17.83 -14.06
CA HIS A 29 -15.23 -16.73 -13.15
C HIS A 29 -14.32 -15.51 -13.35
N ARG A 30 -13.06 -15.71 -13.76
CA ARG A 30 -12.18 -14.62 -14.17
C ARG A 30 -12.70 -13.91 -15.42
N TYR A 31 -13.13 -14.65 -16.43
CA TYR A 31 -13.70 -14.08 -17.67
C TYR A 31 -14.98 -13.30 -17.42
N LEU A 32 -15.80 -13.75 -16.46
CA LEU A 32 -16.99 -13.03 -16.03
C LEU A 32 -16.69 -11.83 -15.12
N GLY A 33 -15.41 -11.56 -14.82
CA GLY A 33 -14.98 -10.39 -14.05
C GLY A 33 -15.07 -10.55 -12.54
N GLN A 34 -15.20 -11.78 -12.02
CA GLN A 34 -15.16 -12.04 -10.59
C GLN A 34 -13.72 -11.91 -10.08
N GLN A 35 -13.31 -10.69 -9.78
CA GLN A 35 -12.04 -10.35 -9.14
C GLN A 35 -12.27 -9.10 -8.29
N PHE A 36 -11.56 -8.99 -7.17
CA PHE A 36 -11.62 -7.78 -6.35
C PHE A 36 -10.25 -7.39 -5.83
N TYR A 37 -10.11 -6.10 -5.52
CA TYR A 37 -8.89 -5.54 -4.99
C TYR A 37 -9.06 -5.24 -3.50
N LEU A 38 -8.06 -5.60 -2.70
CA LEU A 38 -7.96 -5.27 -1.29
C LEU A 38 -6.84 -4.26 -1.09
N ARG A 39 -7.07 -3.23 -0.28
CA ARG A 39 -6.04 -2.30 0.15
C ARG A 39 -5.74 -2.52 1.62
N VAL A 40 -4.51 -2.88 1.94
CA VAL A 40 -4.02 -2.92 3.31
C VAL A 40 -3.37 -1.58 3.60
N TYR A 41 -3.95 -0.80 4.53
CA TYR A 41 -3.47 0.55 4.85
C TYR A 41 -2.69 0.56 6.16
N THR A 42 -1.63 1.36 6.19
CA THR A 42 -0.84 1.66 7.38
C THR A 42 -0.75 3.17 7.56
N PRO A 43 -0.84 3.70 8.79
CA PRO A 43 -0.68 5.13 9.05
C PRO A 43 0.77 5.61 8.88
N SER A 44 1.75 4.70 8.82
CA SER A 44 3.17 5.03 8.63
C SER A 44 3.63 4.65 7.22
N HIS A 45 4.08 5.61 6.43
CA HIS A 45 4.75 5.33 5.16
C HIS A 45 6.24 5.07 5.42
N SER A 46 6.64 3.80 5.37
CA SER A 46 8.03 3.38 5.42
C SER A 46 8.40 2.52 4.20
N PHE A 47 9.69 2.46 3.85
CA PHE A 47 10.18 1.62 2.75
C PHE A 47 9.95 0.13 2.99
N ARG A 48 9.60 -0.26 4.23
CA ARG A 48 9.23 -1.62 4.59
C ARG A 48 7.76 -1.94 4.30
N ASP A 49 6.92 -0.91 4.19
CA ASP A 49 5.48 -1.05 4.04
C ASP A 49 5.08 -1.01 2.57
N GLU A 50 5.35 0.11 1.88
CA GLU A 50 5.08 0.26 0.44
C GLU A 50 6.27 0.93 -0.24
N LEU A 51 6.77 0.29 -1.30
CA LEU A 51 7.78 0.91 -2.15
C LEU A 51 7.15 2.00 -3.02
N PRO A 52 7.84 3.12 -3.23
CA PRO A 52 7.36 4.12 -4.16
C PRO A 52 7.28 3.55 -5.58
N VAL A 53 6.37 4.09 -6.38
CA VAL A 53 6.27 3.74 -7.80
C VAL A 53 7.61 4.07 -8.47
N PRO A 54 8.25 3.11 -9.14
CA PRO A 54 9.54 3.35 -9.78
C PRO A 54 9.39 4.27 -10.98
N ASP A 55 10.42 5.06 -11.29
CA ASP A 55 10.38 6.09 -12.34
C ASP A 55 10.16 5.53 -13.75
N ASN A 56 10.48 4.25 -13.96
CA ASN A 56 10.26 3.53 -15.21
C ASN A 56 8.89 2.85 -15.31
N ALA A 57 7.98 3.07 -14.35
CA ALA A 57 6.63 2.53 -14.42
C ALA A 57 5.85 3.16 -15.58
N LEU A 58 5.23 2.31 -16.41
CA LEU A 58 4.29 2.77 -17.43
C LEU A 58 3.01 3.29 -16.75
N LEU A 59 2.71 4.56 -16.96
CA LEU A 59 1.52 5.21 -16.40
C LEU A 59 0.36 5.15 -17.39
N CYS A 60 -0.84 4.83 -16.89
CA CYS A 60 -2.03 4.77 -17.71
C CYS A 60 -2.59 6.17 -17.97
N GLY A 61 -2.64 6.60 -19.24
CA GLY A 61 -3.34 7.82 -19.66
C GLY A 61 -2.89 9.08 -18.91
N ARG A 62 -3.79 9.67 -18.11
CA ARG A 62 -3.54 10.91 -17.34
C ARG A 62 -2.94 10.66 -15.95
N ALA A 63 -2.62 9.41 -15.60
CA ALA A 63 -2.00 9.11 -14.32
C ALA A 63 -0.67 9.86 -14.21
N THR A 64 -0.54 10.71 -13.19
CA THR A 64 0.67 11.45 -12.88
C THR A 64 1.33 10.75 -11.71
N PRO A 65 2.66 10.53 -11.73
CA PRO A 65 3.32 9.96 -10.57
C PRO A 65 3.16 10.92 -9.38
N PRO A 66 3.06 10.41 -8.14
CA PRO A 66 3.03 11.27 -6.97
C PRO A 66 4.26 12.20 -6.98
N PRO A 67 4.10 13.49 -6.62
CA PRO A 67 5.21 14.44 -6.61
C PRO A 67 6.26 13.94 -5.62
N THR A 68 7.40 13.52 -6.17
CA THR A 68 8.45 12.73 -5.51
C THR A 68 7.93 11.36 -5.04
N ALA A 69 8.51 10.29 -5.58
CA ALA A 69 8.54 8.97 -4.93
C ALA A 69 8.65 9.21 -3.42
N ALA A 70 7.59 8.92 -2.66
CA ALA A 70 7.46 9.32 -1.27
C ALA A 70 8.71 8.88 -0.52
N ALA A 71 9.67 9.79 -0.36
CA ALA A 71 10.82 9.58 0.47
C ALA A 71 10.21 9.38 1.84
N CYS A 72 10.29 8.16 2.36
CA CYS A 72 9.94 7.92 3.74
C CYS A 72 10.72 8.96 4.53
N PRO A 73 10.10 9.83 5.34
CA PRO A 73 10.83 10.84 6.07
C PRO A 73 11.81 10.09 6.98
N SER A 74 13.07 10.02 6.54
CA SER A 74 14.15 9.50 7.34
C SER A 74 14.24 10.44 8.51
N ARG A 75 13.90 9.95 9.70
CA ARG A 75 14.24 10.65 10.94
C ARG A 75 15.72 11.01 10.85
N GLY A 76 16.00 12.31 10.75
CA GLY A 76 17.35 12.86 10.71
C GLY A 76 17.77 13.44 9.35
N ALA A 77 17.07 14.47 8.86
CA ALA A 77 17.77 15.57 8.20
C ALA A 77 18.22 16.53 9.32
N THR A 78 19.43 16.31 9.84
CA THR A 78 20.10 17.25 10.73
C THR A 78 20.57 18.44 9.91
N ASN A 79 20.21 19.66 10.32
CA ASN A 79 21.04 20.85 10.06
C ASN A 79 22.35 20.74 10.83
#